data_AF-A0A6C0EJ81-F1
#
_entry.id   AF-A0A6C0EJ81-F1
#
_cell.length_a   1.000
_cell.length_b   1.000
_cell.length_c   1.000
_cell.angle_alpha   90.00
_cell.angle_beta   90.00
_cell.angle_gamma   90.00
#
_symmetry.space_group_name_H-M   'P 1'
#
loop_
_entity.id
_entity.type
_entity.pdbx_description
1 polymer ?
#
loop_
_entity_poly.entity_id
_entity_poly.type
_entity_poly.pdbx_seq_one_letter_code
_entity_poly.pdbx_strand_id
1 'polypeptide(L)'
;MLKYKIYLKSTKISVLMRLVKKLFTKEDPYFIHKIFGSLSLINFIYRYCFILIEHNDLGYSNWSNFNFYTFLIHFILSSSSLIFTVLPNRIISSPLIIYEEYRIHAILFTFRSFGIYLMDQFNLLTQSRLILFILCCHYLIDWVTDTYGTKGVTAVRNNDKYTTAVKYYGRYFYSFYQILVTGCLLSPIGNKSNLAFNSIIAIQSSAFLMTLRRKGLIKWTTHAFWYSLALMLSYYYIIISVPTRVIIISLLVFILRIYKINKYLSWGLFLLVYKI
;
A
#
# COMPACT_ATOMS: atom_id res chain seq x y z
N MET A 1 34.67 -29.53 -17.16
CA MET A 1 33.89 -28.92 -16.06
C MET A 1 34.18 -27.42 -15.83
N LEU A 2 35.44 -26.95 -15.89
CA LEU A 2 35.79 -25.54 -15.65
C LEU A 2 35.21 -24.54 -16.68
N LYS A 3 35.26 -24.85 -17.99
CA LYS A 3 34.70 -24.00 -19.06
C LYS A 3 33.19 -23.75 -18.92
N TYR A 4 32.44 -24.73 -18.42
CA TYR A 4 30.99 -24.63 -18.21
C TYR A 4 30.66 -23.69 -17.03
N LYS A 5 31.46 -23.72 -15.96
CA LYS A 5 31.34 -22.76 -14.83
C LYS A 5 31.62 -21.31 -15.25
N ILE A 6 32.59 -21.09 -16.14
CA ILE A 6 32.93 -19.75 -16.66
C ILE A 6 31.81 -19.20 -17.55
N TYR A 7 31.22 -20.05 -18.41
CA TYR A 7 30.09 -19.66 -19.27
C TYR A 7 28.83 -19.30 -18.47
N LEU A 8 28.50 -20.08 -17.43
CA LEU A 8 27.38 -19.79 -16.53
C LEU A 8 27.59 -18.51 -15.71
N LYS A 9 28.83 -18.20 -15.32
CA LYS A 9 29.16 -16.96 -14.60
C LYS A 9 29.03 -15.73 -15.52
N SER A 10 29.49 -15.84 -16.77
CA SER A 10 29.38 -14.79 -17.80
C SER A 10 27.93 -14.48 -18.18
N THR A 11 27.09 -15.51 -18.35
CA THR A 11 25.65 -15.34 -18.64
C THR A 11 24.88 -14.74 -17.47
N LYS A 12 25.15 -15.14 -16.22
CA LYS A 12 24.52 -14.51 -15.04
C LYS A 12 24.89 -13.04 -14.88
N ILE A 13 26.16 -12.69 -15.08
CA ILE A 13 26.63 -11.30 -15.01
C ILE A 13 25.97 -10.44 -16.09
N SER A 14 25.86 -10.93 -17.33
CA SER A 14 25.19 -10.20 -18.41
C SER A 14 23.68 -10.02 -18.18
N VAL A 15 23.00 -11.00 -17.59
CA VAL A 15 21.59 -10.87 -17.16
C VAL A 15 21.47 -9.82 -16.05
N LEU A 16 22.31 -9.87 -15.03
CA LEU A 16 22.30 -8.89 -13.93
C LEU A 16 22.53 -7.47 -14.46
N MET A 17 23.51 -7.26 -15.34
CA MET A 17 23.74 -5.95 -15.96
C MET A 17 22.53 -5.46 -16.77
N ARG A 18 21.85 -6.35 -17.50
CA ARG A 18 20.61 -6.00 -18.23
C ARG A 18 19.47 -5.62 -17.27
N LEU A 19 19.31 -6.33 -16.16
CA LEU A 19 18.30 -6.01 -15.13
C LEU A 19 18.59 -4.66 -14.49
N VAL A 20 19.84 -4.42 -14.10
CA VAL A 20 20.31 -3.15 -13.55
C VAL A 20 20.05 -2.02 -14.55
N LYS A 21 20.45 -2.16 -15.82
CA LYS A 21 20.22 -1.14 -16.85
C LYS A 21 18.74 -0.80 -17.03
N LYS A 22 17.83 -1.78 -16.96
CA LYS A 22 16.38 -1.55 -17.00
C LYS A 22 15.83 -0.81 -15.77
N LEU A 23 16.52 -0.88 -14.63
CA LEU A 23 16.12 -0.16 -13.43
C LEU A 23 16.45 1.35 -13.52
N PHE A 24 17.43 1.76 -14.33
CA PHE A 24 17.74 3.17 -14.58
C PHE A 24 16.80 3.77 -15.64
N THR A 25 16.16 4.87 -15.28
CA THR A 25 15.24 5.62 -16.15
C THR A 25 15.79 7.03 -16.38
N LYS A 26 15.66 7.55 -17.59
CA LYS A 26 16.07 8.92 -17.92
C LYS A 26 15.28 9.99 -17.15
N GLU A 27 14.03 9.67 -16.77
CA GLU A 27 13.13 10.52 -15.99
C GLU A 27 13.55 10.69 -14.52
N ASP A 28 14.54 9.94 -14.02
CA ASP A 28 15.08 10.06 -12.66
C ASP A 28 16.60 10.31 -12.70
N PRO A 29 17.04 11.48 -13.20
CA PRO A 29 18.46 11.76 -13.46
C PRO A 29 19.31 11.80 -12.18
N TYR A 30 18.71 12.22 -11.06
CA TYR A 30 19.35 12.29 -9.75
C TYR A 30 19.11 11.05 -8.89
N PHE A 31 18.44 10.03 -9.43
CA PHE A 31 18.11 8.77 -8.73
C PHE A 31 17.31 8.96 -7.43
N ILE A 32 16.57 10.06 -7.31
CA ILE A 32 15.82 10.42 -6.10
C ILE A 32 14.84 9.30 -5.77
N HIS A 33 13.96 8.95 -6.70
CA HIS A 33 12.95 7.93 -6.48
C HIS A 33 13.59 6.56 -6.18
N LYS A 34 14.69 6.23 -6.86
CA LYS A 34 15.42 4.98 -6.63
C LYS A 34 16.08 4.91 -5.24
N ILE A 35 16.71 5.99 -4.79
CA ILE A 35 17.37 6.08 -3.48
C ILE A 35 16.31 5.91 -2.39
N PHE A 36 15.24 6.71 -2.42
CA PHE A 36 14.14 6.61 -1.46
C PHE A 36 13.43 5.25 -1.54
N GLY A 37 13.36 4.63 -2.72
CA GLY A 37 12.83 3.29 -2.91
C GLY A 37 13.66 2.22 -2.21
N SER A 38 14.98 2.28 -2.37
CA SER A 38 15.92 1.38 -1.70
C SER A 38 15.90 1.57 -0.18
N LEU A 39 15.89 2.82 0.29
CA LEU A 39 15.81 3.13 1.71
C LEU A 39 14.48 2.66 2.34
N SER A 40 13.36 2.84 1.64
CA SER A 40 12.05 2.33 2.09
C SER A 40 12.03 0.81 2.18
N LEU A 41 12.67 0.10 1.24
CA LEU A 41 12.77 -1.36 1.28
C LEU A 41 13.62 -1.82 2.47
N ILE A 42 14.77 -1.18 2.70
CA ILE A 42 15.63 -1.46 3.86
C ILE A 42 14.85 -1.20 5.15
N ASN A 43 14.08 -0.11 5.22
CA ASN A 43 13.25 0.20 6.37
C ASN A 43 12.17 -0.86 6.61
N PHE A 44 11.46 -1.34 5.57
CA PHE A 44 10.52 -2.45 5.73
C PHE A 44 11.20 -3.71 6.27
N ILE A 45 12.36 -4.09 5.71
CA ILE A 45 13.12 -5.26 6.19
C ILE A 45 13.52 -5.06 7.65
N TYR A 46 14.07 -3.90 8.00
CA TYR A 46 14.46 -3.57 9.37
C TYR A 46 13.27 -3.66 10.34
N ARG A 47 12.12 -3.05 10.01
CA ARG A 47 10.95 -3.03 10.90
C ARG A 47 10.29 -4.39 11.05
N TYR A 48 10.08 -5.13 9.96
CA TYR A 48 9.38 -6.42 10.02
C TYR A 48 10.27 -7.59 10.42
N CYS A 49 11.55 -7.60 10.04
CA CYS A 49 12.44 -8.73 10.31
C CYS A 49 13.24 -8.58 11.61
N PHE A 50 13.41 -7.36 12.14
CA PHE A 50 14.15 -7.14 13.37
C PHE A 50 13.25 -6.58 14.47
N ILE A 51 12.71 -5.37 14.29
CA ILE A 51 11.95 -4.67 15.34
C ILE A 51 10.67 -5.40 15.74
N LEU A 52 9.92 -5.95 14.77
CA LEU A 52 8.71 -6.73 15.05
C LEU A 52 9.00 -7.99 15.86
N ILE A 53 10.11 -8.68 15.58
CA ILE A 53 10.47 -9.90 16.30
C ILE A 53 10.95 -9.58 17.72
N GLU A 54 11.73 -8.52 17.87
CA GLU A 54 12.34 -8.14 19.15
C GLU A 54 11.33 -7.50 20.12
N HIS A 55 10.43 -6.66 19.61
CA HIS A 55 9.56 -5.81 20.44
C HIS A 55 8.06 -6.08 20.26
N ASN A 56 7.67 -7.01 19.38
CA ASN A 56 6.26 -7.21 18.98
C ASN A 56 5.57 -5.93 18.50
N ASP A 57 6.33 -4.99 17.94
CA ASP A 57 5.85 -3.70 17.44
C ASP A 57 6.63 -3.30 16.17
N LEU A 58 6.19 -2.29 15.41
CA LEU A 58 6.95 -1.76 14.26
C LEU A 58 7.86 -0.58 14.66
N GLY A 59 7.89 -0.20 15.93
CA GLY A 59 8.84 0.76 16.51
C GLY A 59 8.59 2.21 16.15
N TYR A 60 7.38 2.58 15.76
CA TYR A 60 6.92 3.97 15.54
C TYR A 60 6.02 4.49 16.67
N SER A 61 5.88 3.75 17.76
CA SER A 61 5.09 4.14 18.92
C SER A 61 5.66 5.40 19.59
N ASN A 62 6.98 5.51 19.65
CA ASN A 62 7.67 6.64 20.29
C ASN A 62 8.32 7.59 19.27
N TRP A 63 8.38 8.87 19.64
CA TRP A 63 9.05 9.87 18.81
C TRP A 63 10.56 9.67 18.85
N SER A 64 11.16 9.65 17.67
CA SER A 64 12.61 9.77 17.51
C SER A 64 12.90 10.37 16.13
N ASN A 65 14.02 11.09 16.01
CA ASN A 65 14.46 11.61 14.71
C ASN A 65 14.58 10.49 13.68
N PHE A 66 15.08 9.31 14.10
CA PHE A 66 15.18 8.14 13.23
C PHE A 66 13.81 7.68 12.72
N ASN A 67 12.80 7.58 13.60
CA ASN A 67 11.43 7.22 13.21
C ASN A 67 10.84 8.25 12.25
N PHE A 68 11.00 9.54 12.56
CA PHE A 68 10.49 10.61 11.70
C PHE A 68 11.10 10.53 10.30
N TYR A 69 12.44 10.45 10.18
CA TYR A 69 13.10 10.39 8.88
C TYR A 69 12.79 9.10 8.12
N THR A 70 12.75 7.96 8.80
CA THR A 70 12.41 6.68 8.14
C THR A 70 10.98 6.65 7.63
N PHE A 71 10.01 7.25 8.35
CA PHE A 71 8.65 7.41 7.85
C PHE A 71 8.58 8.45 6.72
N LEU A 72 9.25 9.59 6.85
CA LEU A 72 9.31 10.65 5.84
C LEU A 72 9.86 10.12 4.50
N ILE A 73 10.84 9.21 4.53
CA ILE A 73 11.35 8.52 3.34
C ILE A 73 10.23 7.84 2.55
N HIS A 74 9.25 7.20 3.21
CA HIS A 74 8.12 6.57 2.54
C HIS A 74 7.20 7.61 1.88
N PHE A 75 6.98 8.75 2.53
CA PHE A 75 6.19 9.84 1.96
C PHE A 75 6.90 10.45 0.73
N ILE A 76 8.19 10.76 0.84
CA ILE A 76 9.00 11.28 -0.27
C ILE A 76 9.06 10.26 -1.42
N LEU A 77 9.16 8.96 -1.14
CA LEU A 77 9.10 7.92 -2.17
C LEU A 77 7.79 8.00 -2.97
N SER A 78 6.64 8.10 -2.28
CA SER A 78 5.35 8.22 -2.96
C SER A 78 5.27 9.53 -3.77
N SER A 79 5.63 10.67 -3.20
CA SER A 79 5.55 11.98 -3.86
C SER A 79 6.53 12.11 -5.04
N SER A 80 7.73 11.54 -4.94
CA SER A 80 8.72 11.54 -6.03
C SER A 80 8.26 10.75 -7.26
N SER A 81 7.18 9.96 -7.18
CA SER A 81 6.61 9.31 -8.36
C SER A 81 5.99 10.28 -9.38
N LEU A 82 5.78 11.55 -9.01
CA LEU A 82 5.29 12.61 -9.89
C LEU A 82 6.28 12.98 -11.00
N ILE A 83 7.58 12.66 -10.84
CA ILE A 83 8.59 12.90 -11.89
C ILE A 83 8.37 12.03 -13.12
N PHE A 84 7.68 10.89 -12.98
CA PHE A 84 7.48 9.94 -14.07
C PHE A 84 6.28 10.32 -14.92
N THR A 85 6.38 10.11 -16.22
CA THR A 85 5.18 10.17 -17.07
C THR A 85 4.41 8.85 -16.94
N VAL A 86 3.13 8.91 -16.62
CA VAL A 86 2.24 7.75 -16.50
C VAL A 86 1.05 7.88 -17.44
N LEU A 87 0.31 6.78 -17.63
CA LEU A 87 -0.87 6.81 -18.48
C LEU A 87 -1.96 7.68 -17.83
N PRO A 88 -2.67 8.53 -18.58
CA PRO A 88 -3.73 9.35 -18.02
C PRO A 88 -4.90 8.49 -17.53
N ASN A 89 -5.22 7.42 -18.27
CA ASN A 89 -6.36 6.55 -18.02
C ASN A 89 -5.94 5.07 -17.93
N ARG A 90 -6.76 4.28 -17.24
CA ARG A 90 -6.54 2.85 -17.07
C ARG A 90 -6.77 2.07 -18.38
N ILE A 91 -5.84 1.17 -18.69
CA ILE A 91 -6.02 0.19 -19.78
C ILE A 91 -6.63 -1.08 -19.20
N ILE A 92 -7.88 -1.40 -19.60
CA ILE A 92 -8.63 -2.57 -19.08
C ILE A 92 -7.89 -3.89 -19.36
N SER A 93 -7.27 -4.02 -20.53
CA SER A 93 -6.52 -5.22 -20.91
C SER A 93 -5.18 -5.40 -20.16
N SER A 94 -4.67 -4.34 -19.52
CA SER A 94 -3.40 -4.37 -18.78
C SER A 94 -3.52 -3.61 -17.45
N PRO A 95 -4.26 -4.14 -16.47
CA PRO A 95 -4.59 -3.42 -15.22
C PRO A 95 -3.42 -3.25 -14.26
N LEU A 96 -2.24 -3.83 -14.55
CA LEU A 96 -1.03 -3.78 -13.71
C LEU A 96 -0.01 -2.73 -14.18
N ILE A 97 -0.42 -1.80 -15.04
CA ILE A 97 0.37 -0.63 -15.40
C ILE A 97 -0.11 0.54 -14.53
N ILE A 98 0.82 1.34 -14.01
CA ILE A 98 0.50 2.55 -13.24
C ILE A 98 -0.11 3.61 -14.17
N TYR A 99 -1.27 4.14 -13.77
CA TYR A 99 -1.99 5.25 -14.38
C TYR A 99 -2.21 6.37 -13.35
N GLU A 100 -2.70 7.52 -13.81
CA GLU A 100 -2.77 8.76 -13.02
C GLU A 100 -3.58 8.61 -11.74
N GLU A 101 -4.81 8.07 -11.82
CA GLU A 101 -5.66 7.81 -10.66
C GLU A 101 -4.93 6.94 -9.61
N TYR A 102 -4.32 5.82 -10.05
CA TYR A 102 -3.59 4.93 -9.14
C TYR A 102 -2.39 5.64 -8.48
N ARG A 103 -1.64 6.44 -9.23
CA ARG A 103 -0.50 7.19 -8.70
C ARG A 103 -0.94 8.15 -7.60
N ILE A 104 -1.97 8.95 -7.87
CA ILE A 104 -2.46 9.94 -6.91
C ILE A 104 -3.09 9.24 -5.70
N HIS A 105 -3.81 8.14 -5.89
CA HIS A 105 -4.30 7.31 -4.77
C HIS A 105 -3.17 6.82 -3.88
N ALA A 106 -2.09 6.29 -4.46
CA ALA A 106 -0.94 5.81 -3.69
C ALA A 106 -0.30 6.96 -2.87
N ILE A 107 -0.21 8.16 -3.44
CA ILE A 107 0.28 9.36 -2.72
C ILE A 107 -0.66 9.73 -1.58
N LEU A 108 -1.97 9.82 -1.82
CA LEU A 108 -2.96 10.21 -0.81
C LEU A 108 -3.07 9.19 0.32
N PHE A 109 -2.99 7.89 0.03
CA PHE A 109 -2.98 6.87 1.08
C PHE A 109 -1.69 6.89 1.91
N THR A 110 -0.53 7.12 1.29
CA THR A 110 0.72 7.31 2.05
C THR A 110 0.67 8.59 2.87
N PHE A 111 0.13 9.69 2.32
CA PHE A 111 -0.09 10.95 3.02
C PHE A 111 -0.99 10.76 4.24
N ARG A 112 -2.11 10.04 4.10
CA ARG A 112 -2.99 9.68 5.23
C ARG A 112 -2.21 8.97 6.33
N SER A 113 -1.41 7.96 5.98
CA SER A 113 -0.63 7.22 6.97
C SER A 113 0.44 8.08 7.64
N PHE A 114 1.14 8.93 6.88
CA PHE A 114 2.12 9.86 7.44
C PHE A 114 1.47 10.93 8.32
N GLY A 115 0.31 11.48 7.93
CA GLY A 115 -0.45 12.43 8.72
C GLY A 115 -0.93 11.84 10.05
N ILE A 116 -1.44 10.60 10.04
CA ILE A 116 -1.81 9.89 11.28
C ILE A 116 -0.60 9.70 12.19
N TYR A 117 0.55 9.31 11.64
CA TYR A 117 1.80 9.23 12.40
C TYR A 117 2.13 10.57 13.06
N LEU A 118 2.17 11.68 12.31
CA LEU A 118 2.46 13.00 12.91
C LEU A 118 1.43 13.40 13.97
N MET A 119 0.14 13.17 13.72
CA MET A 119 -0.90 13.46 14.70
C MET A 119 -0.72 12.66 15.99
N ASP A 120 -0.30 11.39 15.91
CA ASP A 120 -0.02 10.53 17.06
C ASP A 120 1.16 11.09 17.86
N GLN A 121 2.27 11.36 17.18
CA GLN A 121 3.51 11.78 17.82
C GLN A 121 3.44 13.17 18.46
N PHE A 122 2.62 14.07 17.93
CA PHE A 122 2.41 15.42 18.48
C PHE A 122 1.20 15.52 19.42
N ASN A 123 0.63 14.39 19.86
CA ASN A 123 -0.56 14.34 20.72
C ASN A 123 -1.75 15.14 20.18
N LEU A 124 -1.89 15.20 18.85
CA LEU A 124 -3.00 15.87 18.15
C LEU A 124 -4.17 14.90 17.86
N LEU A 125 -3.98 13.60 18.13
CA LEU A 125 -5.00 12.56 17.97
C LEU A 125 -6.10 12.66 19.05
N THR A 126 -7.02 13.59 18.85
CA THR A 126 -8.38 13.36 19.35
C THR A 126 -9.13 12.50 18.33
N GLN A 127 -10.05 11.66 18.83
CA GLN A 127 -10.82 10.77 17.97
C GLN A 127 -11.61 11.54 16.89
N SER A 128 -12.16 12.70 17.23
CA SER A 128 -12.86 13.58 16.29
C SER A 128 -11.94 14.12 15.18
N ARG A 129 -10.72 14.56 15.53
CA ARG A 129 -9.72 15.04 14.55
C ARG A 129 -9.26 13.93 13.63
N LEU A 130 -9.05 12.72 14.16
CA LEU A 130 -8.68 11.54 13.39
C LEU A 130 -9.75 11.17 12.37
N ILE A 131 -11.01 11.12 12.79
CA ILE A 131 -12.15 10.83 11.91
C ILE A 131 -12.23 11.87 10.80
N LEU A 132 -12.20 13.17 11.16
CA LEU A 132 -12.24 14.24 10.17
C LEU A 132 -11.10 14.13 9.17
N PHE A 133 -9.87 13.91 9.64
CA PHE A 133 -8.70 13.76 8.78
C PHE A 133 -8.82 12.58 7.81
N ILE A 134 -9.25 11.41 8.28
CA ILE A 134 -9.45 10.23 7.44
C ILE A 134 -10.58 10.45 6.43
N LEU A 135 -11.70 11.07 6.84
CA LEU A 135 -12.81 11.39 5.94
C LEU A 135 -12.41 12.40 4.86
N CYS A 136 -11.64 13.43 5.21
CA CYS A 136 -11.08 14.38 4.24
C CYS A 136 -10.17 13.66 3.24
N CYS A 137 -9.27 12.78 3.69
CA CYS A 137 -8.44 11.98 2.78
C CYS A 137 -9.30 11.11 1.86
N HIS A 138 -10.35 10.47 2.37
CA HIS A 138 -11.26 9.63 1.58
C HIS A 138 -12.11 10.42 0.59
N TYR A 139 -12.49 11.66 0.94
CA TYR A 139 -13.16 12.58 0.02
C TYR A 139 -12.23 12.98 -1.13
N LEU A 140 -10.97 13.33 -0.83
CA LEU A 140 -9.98 13.62 -1.87
C LEU A 140 -9.74 12.42 -2.79
N ILE A 141 -9.70 11.21 -2.25
CA ILE A 141 -9.55 9.98 -3.04
C ILE A 141 -10.74 9.77 -3.99
N ASP A 142 -11.97 10.03 -3.53
CA ASP A 142 -13.16 9.95 -4.40
C ASP A 142 -13.12 11.01 -5.48
N TRP A 143 -12.77 12.26 -5.13
CA TRP A 143 -12.62 13.33 -6.10
C TRP A 143 -11.59 12.99 -7.20
N VAL A 144 -10.48 12.35 -6.81
CA VAL A 144 -9.49 11.83 -7.77
C VAL A 144 -10.09 10.73 -8.66
N THR A 145 -10.85 9.80 -8.09
CA THR A 145 -11.55 8.76 -8.87
C THR A 145 -12.59 9.36 -9.81
N ASP A 146 -13.32 10.41 -9.42
CA ASP A 146 -14.30 11.07 -10.28
C ASP A 146 -13.62 11.82 -11.43
N THR A 147 -12.42 12.35 -11.19
CA THR A 147 -11.66 13.15 -12.17
C THR A 147 -10.86 12.29 -13.15
N TYR A 148 -10.17 11.26 -12.65
CA TYR A 148 -9.21 10.44 -13.42
C TYR A 148 -9.69 9.00 -13.65
N GLY A 149 -10.78 8.59 -12.99
CA GLY A 149 -11.31 7.24 -13.09
C GLY A 149 -12.03 6.99 -14.42
N THR A 150 -12.02 5.72 -14.85
CA THR A 150 -12.76 5.30 -16.04
C THR A 150 -14.19 4.93 -15.64
N LYS A 151 -15.19 5.68 -16.13
CA LYS A 151 -16.61 5.45 -15.82
C LYS A 151 -17.00 3.99 -16.09
N GLY A 152 -17.67 3.37 -15.11
CA GLY A 152 -18.14 1.98 -15.20
C GLY A 152 -17.09 0.89 -14.89
N VAL A 153 -15.84 1.26 -14.63
CA VAL A 153 -14.73 0.34 -14.33
C VAL A 153 -14.11 0.72 -12.98
N THR A 154 -14.23 -0.15 -11.98
CA THR A 154 -13.54 0.07 -10.69
C THR A 154 -12.18 -0.63 -10.66
N ALA A 155 -11.21 -0.07 -9.93
CA ALA A 155 -9.85 -0.61 -9.80
C ALA A 155 -9.83 -2.11 -9.45
N VAL A 156 -10.78 -2.58 -8.64
CA VAL A 156 -10.81 -3.95 -8.12
C VAL A 156 -11.96 -4.80 -8.68
N ARG A 157 -13.11 -4.22 -9.04
CA ARG A 157 -14.30 -4.97 -9.53
C ARG A 157 -14.56 -4.63 -11.01
N ASN A 158 -13.89 -5.36 -11.91
CA ASN A 158 -14.25 -5.38 -13.34
C ASN A 158 -15.04 -6.64 -13.67
N ASN A 159 -16.18 -6.49 -14.35
CA ASN A 159 -17.00 -7.59 -14.84
C ASN A 159 -16.35 -8.25 -16.07
N ASP A 160 -15.22 -8.93 -15.88
CA ASP A 160 -14.67 -9.79 -16.92
C ASP A 160 -15.38 -11.15 -16.84
N LYS A 161 -16.10 -11.51 -17.91
CA LYS A 161 -16.77 -12.82 -18.10
C LYS A 161 -15.83 -14.04 -17.95
N TYR A 162 -14.52 -13.83 -17.90
CA TYR A 162 -13.47 -14.85 -17.83
C TYR A 162 -12.55 -14.69 -16.61
N THR A 163 -13.12 -14.33 -15.45
CA THR A 163 -12.34 -14.27 -14.20
C THR A 163 -12.17 -15.66 -13.62
N THR A 164 -10.94 -16.18 -13.65
CA THR A 164 -10.57 -17.39 -12.90
C THR A 164 -10.85 -17.20 -11.41
N ALA A 165 -11.18 -18.28 -10.69
CA ALA A 165 -11.47 -18.24 -9.24
C ALA A 165 -10.40 -17.46 -8.44
N VAL A 166 -9.12 -17.61 -8.81
CA VAL A 166 -7.99 -16.88 -8.22
C VAL A 166 -8.14 -15.36 -8.37
N LYS A 167 -8.56 -14.87 -9.53
CA LYS A 167 -8.82 -13.45 -9.75
C LYS A 167 -10.05 -12.99 -8.97
N TYR A 168 -11.07 -13.83 -8.85
CA TYR A 168 -12.28 -13.53 -8.08
C TYR A 168 -11.95 -13.38 -6.59
N TYR A 169 -11.38 -14.40 -5.94
CA TYR A 169 -11.06 -14.37 -4.52
C TYR A 169 -10.00 -13.32 -4.16
N GLY A 170 -8.99 -13.11 -5.01
CA GLY A 170 -7.98 -12.08 -4.80
C GLY A 170 -8.58 -10.67 -4.70
N ARG A 171 -9.59 -10.36 -5.52
CA ARG A 171 -10.27 -9.05 -5.49
C ARG A 171 -11.01 -8.80 -4.17
N TYR A 172 -11.70 -9.83 -3.66
CA TYR A 172 -12.37 -9.72 -2.35
C TYR A 172 -11.36 -9.59 -1.21
N PHE A 173 -10.27 -10.36 -1.25
CA PHE A 173 -9.21 -10.25 -0.24
C PHE A 173 -8.60 -8.84 -0.21
N TYR A 174 -8.26 -8.27 -1.37
CA TYR A 174 -7.72 -6.91 -1.46
C TYR A 174 -8.71 -5.85 -0.96
N SER A 175 -9.99 -6.01 -1.33
CA SER A 175 -11.06 -5.11 -0.89
C SER A 175 -11.29 -5.19 0.63
N PHE A 176 -11.29 -6.40 1.18
CA PHE A 176 -11.43 -6.63 2.61
C PHE A 176 -10.27 -6.03 3.39
N TYR A 177 -9.04 -6.25 2.94
CA TYR A 177 -7.85 -5.68 3.56
C TYR A 177 -7.90 -4.14 3.62
N GLN A 178 -8.33 -3.47 2.55
CA GLN A 178 -8.47 -1.99 2.54
C GLN A 178 -9.48 -1.50 3.57
N ILE A 179 -10.60 -2.21 3.73
CA ILE A 179 -11.61 -1.91 4.76
C ILE A 179 -11.03 -2.17 6.14
N LEU A 180 -10.38 -3.30 6.35
CA LEU A 180 -9.77 -3.65 7.63
C LEU A 180 -8.76 -2.60 8.09
N VAL A 181 -7.83 -2.21 7.22
CA VAL A 181 -6.84 -1.15 7.52
C VAL A 181 -7.56 0.14 7.92
N THR A 182 -8.60 0.53 7.18
CA THR A 182 -9.36 1.75 7.52
C THR A 182 -10.09 1.62 8.86
N GLY A 183 -10.66 0.45 9.17
CA GLY A 183 -11.28 0.16 10.46
C GLY A 183 -10.28 0.22 11.61
N CYS A 184 -9.08 -0.33 11.44
CA CYS A 184 -7.98 -0.23 12.40
C CYS A 184 -7.53 1.22 12.61
N LEU A 185 -7.48 2.03 11.55
CA LEU A 185 -7.12 3.44 11.65
C LEU A 185 -8.23 4.29 12.25
N LEU A 186 -9.51 3.91 12.12
CA LEU A 186 -10.64 4.62 12.73
C LEU A 186 -10.96 4.18 14.16
N SER A 187 -10.61 2.97 14.59
CA SER A 187 -10.98 2.49 15.93
C SER A 187 -10.26 3.26 17.05
N PRO A 188 -10.82 3.41 18.26
CA PRO A 188 -10.17 4.11 19.37
C PRO A 188 -9.12 3.21 20.06
N ILE A 189 -8.17 2.68 19.30
CA ILE A 189 -7.08 1.83 19.78
C ILE A 189 -5.79 2.63 19.87
N GLY A 190 -4.94 2.29 20.84
CA GLY A 190 -3.57 2.79 20.86
C GLY A 190 -2.77 2.29 19.65
N ASN A 191 -1.53 2.78 19.53
CA ASN A 191 -0.58 2.33 18.52
C ASN A 191 -0.91 2.71 17.06
N LYS A 192 -1.38 3.95 16.85
CA LYS A 192 -1.82 4.43 15.53
C LYS A 192 -0.67 4.61 14.56
N SER A 193 0.47 5.11 15.03
CA SER A 193 1.69 5.22 14.25
C SER A 193 2.11 3.92 13.57
N ASN A 194 2.14 2.80 14.32
CA ASN A 194 2.57 1.54 13.74
C ASN A 194 1.54 0.95 12.79
N LEU A 195 0.23 1.08 13.07
CA LEU A 195 -0.82 0.67 12.14
C LEU A 195 -0.81 1.50 10.86
N ALA A 196 -0.51 2.80 10.97
CA ALA A 196 -0.35 3.69 9.83
C ALA A 196 0.85 3.25 8.98
N PHE A 197 2.02 3.00 9.58
CA PHE A 197 3.18 2.46 8.88
C PHE A 197 2.89 1.09 8.23
N ASN A 198 2.26 0.18 8.98
CA ASN A 198 1.88 -1.15 8.53
C ASN A 198 1.09 -1.10 7.21
N SER A 199 0.16 -0.15 7.08
CA SER A 199 -0.64 0.01 5.84
C SER A 199 0.19 0.38 4.60
N ILE A 200 1.35 1.02 4.76
CA ILE A 200 2.20 1.51 3.66
C ILE A 200 2.82 0.34 2.88
N ILE A 201 3.07 -0.80 3.53
CA ILE A 201 3.65 -1.95 2.83
C ILE A 201 2.76 -2.40 1.67
N ALA A 202 1.44 -2.39 1.85
CA ALA A 202 0.50 -2.74 0.79
C ALA A 202 0.51 -1.72 -0.35
N ILE A 203 0.57 -0.43 -0.03
CA ILE A 203 0.53 0.67 -1.01
C ILE A 203 1.80 0.63 -1.87
N GLN A 204 2.96 0.62 -1.22
CA GLN A 204 4.25 0.73 -1.90
C GLN A 204 4.69 -0.57 -2.57
N SER A 205 4.41 -1.74 -1.98
CA SER A 205 4.70 -3.02 -2.65
C SER A 205 3.91 -3.17 -3.94
N SER A 206 2.64 -2.76 -3.97
CA SER A 206 1.83 -2.76 -5.19
C SER A 206 2.43 -1.85 -6.27
N ALA A 207 2.78 -0.60 -5.93
CA ALA A 207 3.40 0.34 -6.88
C ALA A 207 4.76 -0.16 -7.39
N PHE A 208 5.59 -0.74 -6.52
CA PHE A 208 6.86 -1.34 -6.88
C PHE A 208 6.69 -2.51 -7.85
N LEU A 209 5.79 -3.45 -7.54
CA LEU A 209 5.52 -4.62 -8.39
C LEU A 209 4.93 -4.22 -9.75
N MET A 210 4.04 -3.23 -9.80
CA MET A 210 3.55 -2.67 -11.06
C MET A 210 4.69 -2.05 -11.89
N THR A 211 5.65 -1.38 -11.25
CA THR A 211 6.83 -0.84 -11.91
C THR A 211 7.74 -1.94 -12.48
N LEU A 212 7.99 -3.00 -11.71
CA LEU A 212 8.74 -4.17 -12.19
C LEU A 212 8.03 -4.85 -13.37
N ARG A 213 6.69 -4.93 -13.32
CA ARG A 213 5.88 -5.51 -14.39
C ARG A 213 5.97 -4.66 -15.67
N ARG A 214 5.84 -3.33 -15.56
CA ARG A 214 6.02 -2.38 -16.67
C ARG A 214 7.40 -2.52 -17.33
N LYS A 215 8.45 -2.74 -16.54
CA LYS A 215 9.82 -2.97 -17.03
C LYS A 215 10.04 -4.37 -17.62
N GLY A 216 9.02 -5.23 -17.61
CA GLY A 216 9.10 -6.60 -18.09
C GLY A 216 10.02 -7.49 -17.25
N LEU A 217 10.22 -7.15 -15.96
CA LEU A 217 11.09 -7.88 -15.05
C LEU A 217 10.35 -9.04 -14.35
N ILE A 218 9.03 -8.91 -14.16
CA ILE A 218 8.19 -9.93 -13.52
C ILE A 218 6.94 -10.24 -14.34
N LYS A 219 6.33 -11.41 -14.09
CA LYS A 219 5.04 -11.83 -14.66
C LYS A 219 3.88 -11.45 -13.71
N TRP A 220 2.63 -11.58 -14.19
CA TRP A 220 1.43 -11.36 -13.37
C TRP A 220 1.39 -12.29 -12.15
N THR A 221 1.78 -13.56 -12.31
CA THR A 221 1.82 -14.55 -11.21
C THR A 221 2.80 -14.14 -10.12
N THR A 222 3.99 -13.67 -10.51
CA THR A 222 5.02 -13.16 -9.59
C THR A 222 4.53 -11.92 -8.85
N HIS A 223 3.84 -10.99 -9.53
CA HIS A 223 3.20 -9.85 -8.88
C HIS A 223 2.18 -10.32 -7.84
N ALA A 224 1.24 -11.19 -8.23
CA ALA A 224 0.19 -11.66 -7.34
C ALA A 224 0.78 -12.34 -6.08
N PHE A 225 1.79 -13.18 -6.26
CA PHE A 225 2.48 -13.85 -5.16
C PHE A 225 3.12 -12.86 -4.16
N TRP A 226 4.00 -11.98 -4.63
CA TRP A 226 4.71 -11.04 -3.76
C TRP A 226 3.77 -10.02 -3.11
N TYR A 227 2.75 -9.58 -3.83
CA TYR A 227 1.77 -8.65 -3.28
C TYR A 227 0.92 -9.31 -2.20
N SER A 228 0.45 -10.54 -2.43
CA SER A 228 -0.28 -11.32 -1.43
C SER A 228 0.58 -11.57 -0.19
N LEU A 229 1.88 -11.85 -0.35
CA LEU A 229 2.80 -11.99 0.78
C LEU A 229 2.91 -10.71 1.61
N ALA A 230 3.04 -9.54 0.95
CA ALA A 230 3.06 -8.25 1.64
C ALA A 230 1.76 -7.96 2.40
N LEU A 231 0.61 -8.30 1.81
CA LEU A 231 -0.69 -8.19 2.47
C LEU A 231 -0.84 -9.15 3.64
N MET A 232 -0.41 -10.41 3.50
CA MET A 232 -0.44 -11.39 4.59
C MET A 232 0.44 -10.96 5.75
N LEU A 233 1.63 -10.43 5.48
CA LEU A 233 2.53 -9.89 6.51
C LEU A 233 1.87 -8.74 7.28
N SER A 234 1.23 -7.82 6.56
CA SER A 234 0.54 -6.69 7.17
C SER A 234 -0.73 -7.11 7.93
N TYR A 235 -1.46 -8.07 7.39
CA TYR A 235 -2.65 -8.66 8.01
C TYR A 235 -2.30 -9.42 9.29
N TYR A 236 -1.19 -10.15 9.30
CA TYR A 236 -0.66 -10.82 10.49
C TYR A 236 -0.38 -9.81 11.60
N TYR A 237 0.29 -8.70 11.29
CA TYR A 237 0.51 -7.62 12.27
C TYR A 237 -0.82 -7.06 12.83
N ILE A 238 -1.82 -6.85 11.97
CA ILE A 238 -3.15 -6.39 12.42
C ILE A 238 -3.78 -7.39 13.42
N ILE A 239 -3.70 -8.69 13.15
CA ILE A 239 -4.31 -9.71 14.04
C ILE A 239 -3.70 -9.67 15.43
N ILE A 240 -2.37 -9.53 15.53
CA ILE A 240 -1.69 -9.55 16.83
C ILE A 240 -1.79 -8.21 17.57
N SER A 241 -1.97 -7.10 16.85
CA SER A 241 -1.96 -5.75 17.44
C SER A 241 -3.35 -5.16 17.73
N VAL A 242 -4.42 -5.74 17.18
CA VAL A 242 -5.75 -5.12 17.21
C VAL A 242 -6.78 -6.07 17.85
N PRO A 243 -7.68 -5.58 18.73
CA PRO A 243 -8.73 -6.40 19.30
C PRO A 243 -9.62 -7.04 18.22
N THR A 244 -9.99 -8.32 18.43
CA THR A 244 -10.83 -9.10 17.50
C THR A 244 -12.15 -8.38 17.15
N ARG A 245 -12.69 -7.58 18.06
CA ARG A 245 -13.88 -6.74 17.83
C ARG A 245 -13.73 -5.82 16.60
N VAL A 246 -12.57 -5.18 16.41
CA VAL A 246 -12.33 -4.30 15.24
C VAL A 246 -12.35 -5.11 13.94
N ILE A 247 -11.79 -6.32 13.96
CA ILE A 247 -11.76 -7.22 12.80
C ILE A 247 -13.18 -7.67 12.43
N ILE A 248 -13.97 -8.07 13.42
CA ILE A 248 -15.38 -8.50 13.22
C ILE A 248 -16.21 -7.35 12.65
N ILE A 249 -16.11 -6.14 13.22
CA ILE A 249 -16.88 -4.98 12.72
C ILE A 249 -16.41 -4.60 11.30
N SER A 250 -15.10 -4.67 11.02
CA SER A 250 -14.57 -4.43 9.66
C SER A 250 -15.08 -5.46 8.65
N LEU A 251 -15.26 -6.72 9.08
CA LEU A 251 -15.89 -7.76 8.26
C LEU A 251 -17.37 -7.45 7.99
N LEU A 252 -18.11 -6.97 8.98
CA LEU A 252 -19.50 -6.51 8.78
C LEU A 252 -19.56 -5.34 7.79
N VAL A 253 -18.71 -4.33 7.95
CA VAL A 253 -18.60 -3.21 6.99
C VAL A 253 -18.28 -3.71 5.58
N PHE A 254 -17.39 -4.70 5.46
CA PHE A 254 -17.09 -5.32 4.17
C PHE A 254 -18.31 -6.02 3.55
N ILE A 255 -19.09 -6.76 4.34
CA ILE A 255 -20.34 -7.38 3.88
C ILE A 255 -21.33 -6.31 3.41
N LEU A 256 -21.52 -5.21 4.16
CA LEU A 256 -22.35 -4.08 3.73
C LEU A 256 -21.88 -3.49 2.39
N ARG A 257 -20.56 -3.41 2.17
CA ARG A 257 -19.96 -2.95 0.90
C ARG A 257 -20.09 -3.94 -0.25
N ILE A 258 -20.33 -5.23 0.01
CA ILE A 258 -20.73 -6.20 -1.02
C ILE A 258 -22.17 -5.92 -1.46
N TYR A 259 -23.08 -5.61 -0.52
CA TYR A 259 -24.45 -5.17 -0.78
C TYR A 259 -24.57 -3.71 -1.29
N LYS A 260 -23.46 -3.11 -1.75
CA LYS A 260 -23.39 -1.77 -2.34
C LYS A 260 -23.89 -0.63 -1.44
N ILE A 261 -23.92 -0.83 -0.12
CA ILE A 261 -24.26 0.24 0.83
C ILE A 261 -23.21 1.35 0.74
N ASN A 262 -23.66 2.61 0.85
CA ASN A 262 -22.79 3.78 0.80
C ASN A 262 -21.67 3.66 1.85
N LYS A 263 -20.42 3.90 1.45
CA LYS A 263 -19.25 3.73 2.33
C LYS A 263 -19.28 4.66 3.54
N TYR A 264 -19.78 5.89 3.39
CA TYR A 264 -19.87 6.85 4.49
C TYR A 264 -20.91 6.42 5.51
N LEU A 265 -22.04 5.85 5.05
CA LEU A 265 -23.01 5.23 5.95
C LEU A 265 -22.41 4.03 6.68
N SER A 266 -21.66 3.17 5.98
CA SER A 266 -20.99 2.02 6.62
C SER A 266 -19.98 2.45 7.68
N TRP A 267 -19.20 3.52 7.43
CA TRP A 267 -18.27 4.09 8.41
C TRP A 267 -19.00 4.81 9.55
N GLY A 268 -20.12 5.48 9.29
CA GLY A 268 -20.97 6.05 10.35
C GLY A 268 -21.46 4.98 11.32
N LEU A 269 -21.97 3.85 10.79
CA LEU A 269 -22.35 2.69 11.61
C LEU A 269 -21.17 2.11 12.39
N PHE A 270 -19.99 2.02 11.76
CA PHE A 270 -18.76 1.59 12.44
C PHE A 270 -18.46 2.47 13.66
N LEU A 271 -18.52 3.79 13.51
CA LEU A 271 -18.23 4.75 14.58
C LEU A 271 -19.26 4.69 15.72
N LEU A 272 -20.55 4.57 15.39
CA LEU A 272 -21.63 4.41 16.37
C LEU A 272 -21.43 3.20 17.29
N VAL A 273 -20.94 2.07 16.76
CA VAL A 273 -20.66 0.86 17.55
C VAL A 273 -19.56 1.10 18.59
N TYR A 274 -18.62 2.00 18.31
CA TYR A 274 -17.56 2.40 19.25
C TYR A 274 -17.98 3.52 20.21
N LYS A 275 -19.24 3.99 20.13
CA LYS A 275 -19.77 5.11 20.93
C LYS A 275 -18.93 6.38 20.80
N ILE A 276 -18.47 6.64 19.57
CA ILE A 276 -17.81 7.88 19.15
C ILE A 276 -18.81 8.70 18.36
#